data_AF-A0A7W3WPR0-F1
#
_entry.id   AF-A0A7W3WPR0-F1
#
_cell.length_a   1.000
_cell.length_b   1.000
_cell.length_c   1.000
_cell.angle_alpha   90.00
_cell.angle_beta   90.00
_cell.angle_gamma   90.00
#
_symmetry.space_group_name_H-M   'P 1'
#
loop_
_entity.id
_entity.type
_entity.pdbx_description
1 polymer ?
#
loop_
_entity_poly.entity_id
_entity_poly.type
_entity_poly.pdbx_seq_one_letter_code
_entity_poly.pdbx_strand_id
1 'polypeptide(L)'
;LGAYWRKPMAEVVPQVADGLVLDLRSAAYGSMWKPAGELAARTATVRVLQSKIVDGVEKRSVVSHFNKATKGRIVRSLLESGARPGSPAELAEALGALGHRVEPTAPARAGRTWQLDVVVTDVH
;
A
#
# COMPACT_ATOMS: atom_id res chain seq x y z
N LEU A 1 7.33 2.27 -22.46
CA LEU A 1 7.36 3.34 -21.44
C LEU A 1 7.96 2.92 -20.10
N GLY A 2 7.59 1.77 -19.51
CA GLY A 2 8.08 1.43 -18.16
C GLY A 2 9.60 1.39 -18.00
N ALA A 3 10.34 0.84 -18.97
CA ALA A 3 11.81 0.82 -18.96
C ALA A 3 12.45 2.21 -19.03
N TYR A 4 11.83 3.14 -19.77
CA TYR A 4 12.31 4.52 -19.91
C TYR A 4 12.34 5.24 -18.55
N TRP A 5 11.32 5.02 -17.71
CA TRP A 5 11.20 5.68 -16.41
C TRP A 5 12.02 5.02 -15.28
N ARG A 6 12.56 3.81 -15.47
CA ARG A 6 13.28 3.10 -14.39
C ARG A 6 14.47 3.87 -13.84
N LYS A 7 15.33 4.38 -14.72
CA LYS A 7 16.54 5.10 -14.30
C LYS A 7 16.18 6.43 -13.61
N PRO A 8 15.37 7.32 -14.21
CA PRO A 8 15.00 8.58 -13.54
C PRO A 8 14.31 8.38 -12.20
N MET A 9 13.40 7.41 -12.08
CA MET A 9 12.72 7.17 -10.81
C MET A 9 13.65 6.57 -9.74
N ALA A 10 14.56 5.68 -10.12
CA ALA A 10 15.56 5.13 -9.20
C ALA A 10 16.54 6.19 -8.69
N GLU A 11 16.78 7.24 -9.47
CA GLU A 11 17.62 8.38 -9.08
C GLU A 11 16.88 9.36 -8.16
N VAL A 12 15.66 9.77 -8.54
CA VAL A 12 14.96 10.88 -7.88
C VAL A 12 14.20 10.44 -6.63
N VAL A 13 13.49 9.30 -6.67
CA VAL A 13 12.60 8.91 -5.56
C VAL A 13 13.36 8.73 -4.24
N PRO A 14 14.53 8.08 -4.18
CA PRO A 14 15.27 7.94 -2.93
C PRO A 14 15.70 9.27 -2.30
N GLN A 15 15.89 10.33 -3.10
CA GLN A 15 16.33 11.64 -2.63
C GLN A 15 15.22 12.44 -1.92
N VAL A 16 13.95 12.12 -2.22
CA VAL A 16 12.78 12.83 -1.67
C VAL A 16 11.97 11.98 -0.68
N ALA A 17 12.23 10.67 -0.66
CA ALA A 17 11.50 9.72 0.14
C ALA A 17 12.06 9.64 1.57
N ASP A 18 11.95 10.72 2.33
CA ASP A 18 12.37 10.77 3.75
C ASP A 18 11.29 10.17 4.67
N GLY A 19 11.69 9.15 5.45
CA GLY A 19 10.79 8.44 6.36
C GLY A 19 9.94 7.37 5.67
N LEU A 20 8.78 7.07 6.25
CA LEU A 20 7.82 6.09 5.74
C LEU A 20 7.36 6.44 4.31
N VAL A 21 7.36 5.45 3.43
CA VAL A 21 6.79 5.58 2.08
C VAL A 21 5.53 4.72 1.97
N LEU A 22 4.41 5.35 1.60
CA LEU A 22 3.17 4.65 1.24
C LEU A 22 3.04 4.58 -0.28
N ASP A 23 3.33 3.41 -0.86
CA ASP A 23 3.24 3.18 -2.31
C ASP A 23 1.86 2.65 -2.71
N LEU A 24 1.04 3.57 -3.25
CA LEU A 24 -0.31 3.28 -3.74
C LEU A 24 -0.38 3.11 -5.26
N ARG A 25 0.74 3.12 -5.96
CA ARG A 25 0.76 3.03 -7.42
C ARG A 25 0.11 1.73 -7.90
N SER A 26 -0.49 1.76 -9.08
CA SER A 26 -0.93 0.53 -9.75
C SER A 26 0.27 -0.23 -10.30
N ALA A 27 0.10 -1.52 -10.62
CA ALA A 27 1.20 -2.37 -11.10
C ALA A 27 1.94 -1.79 -12.32
N ALA A 28 1.22 -1.13 -13.23
CA ALA A 28 1.82 -0.49 -14.42
C ALA A 28 2.87 0.57 -14.02
N TYR A 29 2.57 1.41 -13.03
CA TYR A 29 3.49 2.42 -12.50
C TYR A 29 4.51 1.84 -11.51
N GLY A 30 4.11 0.84 -10.71
CA GLY A 30 5.03 0.12 -9.82
C GLY A 30 6.17 -0.56 -10.57
N SER A 31 5.95 -0.97 -11.83
CA SER A 31 7.00 -1.54 -12.68
C SER A 31 8.11 -0.55 -13.08
N MET A 32 7.85 0.75 -12.93
CA MET A 32 8.76 1.83 -13.26
C MET A 32 9.74 2.15 -12.14
N TRP A 33 9.47 1.72 -10.90
CA TRP A 33 10.42 1.89 -9.79
C TRP A 33 10.12 0.91 -8.66
N LYS A 34 11.16 0.21 -8.21
CA LYS A 34 11.11 -0.71 -7.08
C LYS A 34 12.01 -0.17 -5.96
N PRO A 35 11.48 0.06 -4.75
CA PRO A 35 12.30 0.35 -3.58
C PRO A 35 13.36 -0.73 -3.37
N ALA A 36 14.52 -0.34 -2.85
CA ALA A 36 15.61 -1.25 -2.49
C ALA A 36 16.24 -0.84 -1.14
N GLY A 37 16.98 -1.76 -0.51
CA GLY A 37 17.70 -1.49 0.73
C GLY A 37 16.80 -1.00 1.88
N GLU A 38 17.29 -0.03 2.64
CA GLU A 38 16.55 0.58 3.76
C GLU A 38 15.25 1.25 3.32
N LEU A 39 15.25 1.87 2.13
CA LEU A 39 14.05 2.49 1.57
C LEU A 39 12.94 1.46 1.36
N ALA A 40 13.29 0.24 0.92
CA ALA A 40 12.31 -0.83 0.84
C ALA A 40 11.76 -1.22 2.21
N ALA A 41 12.61 -1.34 3.23
CA ALA A 41 12.19 -1.73 4.58
C ALA A 41 11.18 -0.76 5.21
N ARG A 42 11.25 0.54 4.87
CA ARG A 42 10.30 1.58 5.29
C ARG A 42 9.18 1.88 4.27
N THR A 43 9.06 1.09 3.20
CA THR A 43 7.98 1.25 2.22
C THR A 43 6.86 0.25 2.46
N ALA A 44 5.63 0.74 2.55
CA ALA A 44 4.40 -0.04 2.56
C ALA A 44 3.72 0.00 1.19
N THR A 45 3.44 -1.18 0.63
CA THR A 45 2.63 -1.33 -0.60
C THR A 45 1.22 -1.76 -0.23
N VAL A 46 0.20 -1.28 -0.95
CA VAL A 46 -1.21 -1.62 -0.66
C VAL A 46 -1.83 -2.48 -1.76
N ARG A 47 -2.41 -3.60 -1.34
CA ARG A 47 -3.31 -4.44 -2.16
C ARG A 47 -4.69 -4.42 -1.55
N VAL A 48 -5.69 -4.15 -2.39
CA VAL A 48 -7.09 -4.12 -1.97
C VAL A 48 -7.73 -5.45 -2.34
N LEU A 49 -8.29 -6.12 -1.33
CA LEU A 49 -8.99 -7.39 -1.46
C LEU A 49 -10.47 -7.17 -1.17
N GLN A 50 -11.32 -7.58 -2.09
CA GLN A 50 -12.74 -7.66 -1.83
C GLN A 50 -13.05 -8.97 -1.13
N SER A 51 -13.67 -8.91 0.04
CA SER A 51 -14.18 -10.07 0.76
C SER A 51 -15.68 -10.25 0.49
N LYS A 52 -16.08 -11.49 0.19
CA LYS A 52 -17.48 -11.91 0.07
C LYS A 52 -17.67 -13.27 0.74
N ILE A 53 -18.83 -13.48 1.36
CA ILE A 53 -19.21 -14.82 1.81
C ILE A 53 -19.86 -15.56 0.65
N VAL A 54 -19.32 -16.73 0.29
CA VAL A 54 -19.84 -17.61 -0.76
C VAL A 54 -19.94 -19.01 -0.15
N ASP A 55 -21.15 -19.58 -0.14
CA ASP A 55 -21.43 -20.89 0.46
C ASP A 55 -20.98 -20.98 1.93
N GLY A 56 -21.15 -19.89 2.69
CA GLY A 56 -20.74 -19.81 4.10
C GLY A 56 -19.24 -19.60 4.34
N VAL A 57 -18.43 -19.51 3.28
CA VAL A 57 -16.96 -19.34 3.37
C VAL A 57 -16.52 -17.96 2.87
N GLU A 58 -15.60 -17.31 3.58
CA GLU A 58 -15.00 -16.05 3.13
C GLU A 58 -14.11 -16.29 1.90
N LYS A 59 -14.49 -15.70 0.76
CA LYS A 59 -13.67 -15.65 -0.46
C LYS A 59 -13.16 -14.23 -0.67
N ARG A 60 -11.87 -14.12 -0.95
CA ARG A 60 -11.20 -12.84 -1.20
C ARG A 60 -10.65 -12.77 -2.63
N SER A 61 -10.88 -11.65 -3.31
CA SER A 61 -10.39 -11.44 -4.69
C SER A 61 -9.85 -10.04 -4.90
N VAL A 62 -8.93 -9.89 -5.85
CA VAL A 62 -8.41 -8.58 -6.26
C VAL A 62 -9.40 -7.97 -7.26
N VAL A 63 -9.82 -6.74 -7.00
CA VAL A 63 -10.74 -6.01 -7.88
C VAL A 63 -10.15 -4.67 -8.30
N SER A 64 -10.18 -4.37 -9.59
CA SER A 64 -9.47 -3.21 -10.17
C SER A 64 -10.18 -1.88 -9.90
N HIS A 65 -11.52 -1.83 -9.98
CA HIS A 65 -12.29 -0.58 -9.77
C HIS A 65 -12.19 -0.09 -8.32
N PHE A 66 -12.50 -0.94 -7.34
CA PHE A 66 -12.45 -0.59 -5.92
C PHE A 66 -11.04 -0.29 -5.43
N ASN A 67 -10.00 -0.86 -6.06
CA ASN A 67 -8.63 -0.62 -5.63
C ASN A 67 -8.27 0.88 -5.68
N LYS A 68 -8.61 1.57 -6.77
CA LYS A 68 -8.35 3.02 -6.88
C LYS A 68 -9.16 3.84 -5.87
N ALA A 69 -10.46 3.55 -5.75
CA ALA A 69 -11.34 4.27 -4.83
C ALA A 69 -10.91 4.07 -3.36
N THR A 70 -10.60 2.83 -2.96
CA THR A 70 -10.11 2.52 -1.61
C THR A 70 -8.76 3.17 -1.33
N LYS A 71 -7.82 3.17 -2.28
CA LYS A 71 -6.56 3.89 -2.12
C LYS A 71 -6.75 5.39 -1.96
N GLY A 72 -7.68 6.00 -2.71
CA GLY A 72 -8.06 7.40 -2.51
C GLY A 72 -8.64 7.67 -1.13
N ARG A 73 -9.51 6.78 -0.63
CA ARG A 73 -10.07 6.87 0.73
C ARG A 73 -9.00 6.75 1.82
N ILE A 74 -8.02 5.85 1.66
CA ILE A 74 -6.88 5.71 2.57
C ILE A 74 -6.11 7.03 2.69
N VAL A 75 -5.74 7.64 1.56
CA VAL A 75 -5.02 8.92 1.56
C VAL A 75 -5.86 10.00 2.23
N ARG A 76 -7.15 10.09 1.88
CA ARG A 76 -8.09 11.04 2.49
C ARG A 76 -8.14 10.88 4.02
N SER A 77 -8.37 9.67 4.53
CA SER A 77 -8.45 9.42 5.97
C SER A 77 -7.15 9.78 6.71
N LEU A 78 -5.99 9.48 6.13
CA LEU A 78 -4.69 9.86 6.71
C LEU A 78 -4.51 11.38 6.77
N LEU A 79 -4.90 12.09 5.70
CA LEU A 79 -4.81 13.54 5.64
C LEU A 79 -5.81 14.22 6.60
N GLU A 80 -7.05 13.74 6.67
CA GLU A 80 -8.10 14.30 7.54
C GLU A 80 -7.81 14.05 9.03
N SER A 81 -7.18 12.93 9.39
CA SER A 81 -6.83 12.61 10.78
C SER A 81 -5.56 13.28 11.28
N GLY A 82 -4.68 13.71 10.39
CA GLY A 82 -3.36 14.24 10.75
C GLY A 82 -2.38 13.19 11.30
N ALA A 83 -2.68 11.90 11.17
CA ALA A 83 -1.80 10.82 11.61
C ALA A 83 -0.44 10.89 10.89
N ARG A 84 0.65 10.73 11.65
CA ARG A 84 2.03 10.73 11.14
C ARG A 84 2.78 9.46 11.55
N PRO A 85 2.37 8.28 11.03
CA PRO A 85 3.07 7.03 11.32
C PRO A 85 4.52 7.10 10.79
N GLY A 86 5.48 6.65 11.61
CA GLY A 86 6.90 6.60 11.27
C GLY A 86 7.32 5.29 10.61
N SER A 87 6.50 4.25 10.70
CA SER A 87 6.80 2.91 10.19
C SER A 87 5.60 2.25 9.49
N PRO A 88 5.83 1.22 8.64
CA PRO A 88 4.74 0.46 8.03
C PRO A 88 3.82 -0.24 9.05
N ALA A 89 4.33 -0.61 10.23
CA ALA A 89 3.54 -1.19 11.30
C ALA A 89 2.61 -0.14 11.92
N GLU A 90 3.14 1.02 12.30
CA GLU A 90 2.34 2.15 12.79
C GLU A 90 1.32 2.63 11.76
N LEU A 91 1.65 2.57 10.46
CA LEU A 91 0.71 2.88 9.39
C LEU A 91 -0.48 1.92 9.40
N ALA A 92 -0.24 0.62 9.57
CA ALA A 92 -1.31 -0.37 9.64
C ALA A 92 -2.20 -0.13 10.86
N GLU A 93 -1.61 0.17 12.02
CA GLU A 93 -2.34 0.52 13.25
C GLU A 93 -3.17 1.80 13.07
N ALA A 94 -2.59 2.86 12.51
CA ALA A 94 -3.28 4.12 12.24
C ALA A 94 -4.46 3.91 11.28
N LEU A 95 -4.29 3.12 10.21
CA LEU A 95 -5.37 2.81 9.30
C LEU A 95 -6.48 1.98 9.97
N GLY A 96 -6.11 1.05 10.85
CA GLY A 96 -7.05 0.30 11.68
C GLY A 96 -7.88 1.22 12.59
N ALA A 97 -7.24 2.16 13.26
CA ALA A 97 -7.92 3.17 14.10
C ALA A 97 -8.84 4.09 13.28
N LEU A 98 -8.55 4.28 11.99
CA LEU A 98 -9.38 5.04 11.05
C LEU A 98 -10.50 4.20 10.40
N GLY A 99 -10.70 2.95 10.85
CA GLY A 99 -11.79 2.08 10.41
C GLY A 99 -11.49 1.23 9.18
N HIS A 100 -10.24 1.19 8.71
CA HIS A 100 -9.85 0.29 7.60
C HIS A 100 -9.50 -1.09 8.15
N ARG A 101 -10.01 -2.16 7.53
CA ARG A 101 -9.55 -3.53 7.84
C ARG A 101 -8.23 -3.79 7.12
N VAL A 102 -7.13 -3.66 7.85
CA VAL A 102 -5.76 -3.82 7.31
C VAL A 102 -5.08 -5.04 7.90
N GLU A 103 -4.51 -5.87 7.03
CA GLU A 103 -3.72 -7.04 7.39
C GLU A 103 -2.26 -6.81 6.93
N PRO A 104 -1.36 -6.39 7.83
CA PRO A 104 0.03 -6.14 7.48
C PRO A 104 0.83 -7.44 7.37
N THR A 105 1.70 -7.53 6.37
CA THR A 105 2.70 -8.57 6.24
C THR A 105 4.09 -7.93 6.18
N ALA A 106 4.89 -8.19 7.21
CA ALA A 106 6.28 -7.77 7.27
C ALA A 106 7.12 -8.50 6.20
N PRO A 107 8.17 -7.86 5.66
CA PRO A 107 9.04 -8.47 4.68
C PRO A 107 9.77 -9.68 5.26
N ALA A 108 9.67 -10.84 4.60
CA ALA A 108 10.37 -12.06 5.03
C ALA A 108 11.91 -11.98 4.92
N ARG A 109 12.44 -10.97 4.21
CA ARG A 109 13.88 -10.73 4.01
C ARG A 109 14.14 -9.22 3.98
N ALA A 110 15.32 -8.83 4.44
CA ALA A 110 15.80 -7.46 4.35
C ALA A 110 15.76 -6.94 2.89
N GLY A 111 15.54 -5.64 2.72
CA GLY A 111 15.46 -5.01 1.40
C GLY A 111 14.17 -5.27 0.63
N ARG A 112 13.09 -5.69 1.29
CA ARG A 112 11.75 -5.86 0.72
C ARG A 112 10.75 -4.93 1.41
N THR A 113 9.70 -4.59 0.67
CA THR A 113 8.60 -3.75 1.13
C THR A 113 7.65 -4.52 2.04
N TRP A 114 6.97 -3.79 2.91
CA TRP A 114 5.77 -4.30 3.57
C TRP A 114 4.62 -4.41 2.58
N GLN A 115 3.75 -5.39 2.83
CA GLN A 115 2.50 -5.57 2.10
C GLN A 115 1.35 -5.32 3.08
N LEU A 116 0.51 -4.34 2.79
CA LEU A 116 -0.72 -4.07 3.52
C LEU A 116 -1.89 -4.55 2.67
N ASP A 117 -2.53 -5.63 3.10
CA ASP A 117 -3.77 -6.10 2.49
C ASP A 117 -4.95 -5.38 3.14
N VAL A 118 -5.66 -4.57 2.35
CA VAL A 118 -6.84 -3.82 2.81
C VAL A 118 -8.08 -4.55 2.33
N VAL A 119 -8.86 -5.04 3.28
CA VAL A 119 -10.05 -5.86 3.00
C VAL A 119 -11.30 -4.98 3.00
N VAL A 120 -12.08 -5.06 1.93
CA VAL A 120 -13.35 -4.34 1.78
C VAL A 120 -14.51 -5.31 1.59
N THR A 121 -15.62 -5.08 2.27
CA THR A 121 -16.85 -5.89 2.16
C THR A 121 -17.90 -5.22 1.27
N ASP A 122 -18.01 -3.88 1.34
CA ASP A 122 -19.03 -3.14 0.60
C ASP A 122 -18.54 -2.56 -0.73
N VAL A 123 -19.42 -2.72 -1.72
CA VAL A 123 -19.33 -2.21 -3.08
C VAL A 123 -20.31 -1.04 -3.12
N HIS A 124 -19.81 0.19 -2.97
CA HIS A 124 -20.60 1.37 -3.30
C HIS A 124 -20.41 1.71 -4.77
#